data_AF-A0AAQ3AH83-F1
#
_entry.id   AF-A0AAQ3AH83-F1
#
_cell.length_a   1.000
_cell.length_b   1.000
_cell.length_c   1.000
_cell.angle_alpha   90.00
_cell.angle_beta   90.00
_cell.angle_gamma   90.00
#
_symmetry.space_group_name_H-M   'P 1'
#
loop_
_entity.id
_entity.type
_entity.pdbx_description
1 polymer ?
#
loop_
_entity_poly.entity_id
_entity_poly.type
_entity_poly.pdbx_seq_one_letter_code
_entity_poly.pdbx_strand_id
1 'polypeptide(L)'
;MTTAAIPQTVITRQMVFNELIKAGINRDIADDLAYRYYKNELTHKDIEFLKENFDIKLEKVEASLKSDIEKVETNLKADIRNLDNKINTVENNLNNKIDNAKN
;
A
#
# COMPACT_ATOMS: atom_id res chain seq x y z
N MET A 1 -17.76 24.32 -34.50
CA MET A 1 -18.27 23.00 -34.93
C MET A 1 -18.18 22.06 -33.75
N THR A 2 -19.28 21.83 -33.05
CA THR A 2 -19.36 20.94 -31.89
C THR A 2 -19.68 19.53 -32.38
N THR A 3 -18.75 18.59 -32.20
CA THR A 3 -18.96 17.16 -32.48
C THR A 3 -20.00 16.63 -31.49
N ALA A 4 -21.15 16.19 -32.00
CA ALA A 4 -22.18 15.56 -31.18
C ALA A 4 -21.66 14.22 -30.64
N ALA A 5 -21.72 14.03 -29.33
CA ALA A 5 -21.44 12.75 -28.70
C ALA A 5 -22.51 11.73 -29.14
N ILE A 6 -22.07 10.56 -29.61
CA ILE A 6 -22.97 9.45 -29.91
C ILE A 6 -23.50 8.92 -28.57
N PRO A 7 -24.82 8.77 -28.38
CA PRO A 7 -25.35 8.25 -27.13
C PRO A 7 -24.85 6.82 -26.90
N GLN A 8 -24.19 6.58 -25.76
CA GLN A 8 -23.75 5.25 -25.37
C GLN A 8 -24.99 4.41 -25.04
N THR A 9 -25.18 3.31 -25.77
CA THR A 9 -26.27 2.36 -25.47
C THR A 9 -26.03 1.72 -24.11
N VAL A 10 -26.97 1.91 -23.18
CA VAL A 10 -26.92 1.28 -21.85
C VAL A 10 -27.47 -0.14 -21.96
N ILE A 11 -26.62 -1.14 -21.71
CA ILE A 11 -27.02 -2.55 -21.70
C ILE A 11 -27.75 -2.84 -20.38
N THR A 12 -28.99 -3.31 -20.46
CA THR A 12 -29.81 -3.63 -19.29
C THR A 12 -29.74 -5.11 -18.93
N ARG A 13 -30.02 -5.47 -17.67
CA ARG A 13 -30.14 -6.87 -17.22
C ARG A 13 -31.05 -7.70 -18.12
N GLN A 14 -32.20 -7.13 -18.50
CA GLN A 14 -33.18 -7.84 -19.30
C GLN A 14 -32.66 -8.14 -20.71
N MET A 15 -31.89 -7.23 -21.30
CA MET A 15 -31.23 -7.47 -22.58
C MET A 15 -30.26 -8.65 -22.46
N VAL A 16 -29.45 -8.67 -21.41
CA VAL A 16 -28.46 -9.74 -21.17
C VAL A 16 -29.15 -11.08 -20.91
N PHE A 17 -30.18 -11.08 -20.06
CA PHE A 17 -30.99 -12.26 -19.79
C PHE A 17 -31.60 -12.82 -21.07
N ASN A 18 -32.25 -11.98 -21.88
CA ASN A 18 -32.89 -12.40 -23.12
C ASN A 18 -31.88 -13.03 -24.09
N GLU A 19 -30.69 -12.44 -24.23
CA GLU A 19 -29.63 -13.00 -25.07
C GLU A 19 -29.11 -14.34 -24.53
N LEU A 20 -28.94 -14.49 -23.20
CA LEU A 20 -28.56 -15.77 -22.58
C LEU A 20 -29.61 -16.86 -22.79
N ILE A 21 -30.90 -16.53 -22.69
CA ILE A 21 -32.00 -17.47 -22.98
C ILE A 21 -32.00 -17.87 -24.46
N LYS A 22 -31.82 -16.93 -25.38
CA LYS A 22 -31.71 -17.22 -26.82
C LYS A 22 -30.53 -18.15 -27.14
N ALA A 23 -29.45 -18.01 -26.40
CA ALA A 23 -28.29 -18.90 -26.48
C ALA A 23 -28.55 -20.31 -25.91
N GLY A 24 -29.75 -20.59 -25.40
CA GLY A 24 -30.13 -21.89 -24.86
C GLY A 24 -29.60 -22.16 -23.44
N ILE A 25 -29.08 -21.14 -22.76
CA ILE A 25 -28.69 -21.26 -21.36
C ILE A 25 -29.94 -21.55 -20.53
N ASN A 26 -29.82 -22.50 -19.60
CA ASN A 26 -30.89 -22.79 -18.65
C ASN A 26 -31.39 -21.48 -18.02
N ARG A 27 -32.71 -21.33 -17.94
CA ARG A 27 -33.33 -20.07 -17.53
C ARG A 27 -32.83 -19.55 -16.20
N ASP A 28 -32.63 -20.43 -15.23
CA ASP A 28 -32.22 -20.06 -13.88
C ASP A 28 -30.75 -19.63 -13.86
N ILE A 29 -29.91 -20.29 -14.66
CA ILE A 29 -28.50 -19.91 -14.86
C ILE A 29 -28.38 -18.58 -15.62
N ALA A 30 -29.20 -18.38 -16.65
CA ALA A 30 -29.24 -17.16 -17.43
C ALA A 30 -29.67 -15.95 -16.58
N ASP A 31 -30.61 -16.15 -15.65
CA ASP A 31 -31.07 -15.11 -14.74
C ASP A 31 -29.99 -14.70 -13.73
N ASP A 32 -29.28 -15.68 -13.15
CA ASP A 32 -28.15 -15.45 -12.24
C ASP A 32 -26.98 -14.72 -12.94
N LEU A 33 -26.61 -15.15 -14.15
CA LEU A 33 -25.53 -14.54 -14.92
C LEU A 33 -25.87 -13.12 -15.41
N ALA A 34 -27.08 -12.89 -15.91
CA ALA A 34 -27.52 -11.55 -16.31
C ALA A 34 -27.55 -10.58 -15.13
N TYR A 35 -27.93 -11.08 -13.96
CA TYR A 35 -27.91 -10.32 -12.72
C TYR A 35 -26.49 -9.89 -12.34
N ARG A 36 -25.51 -10.82 -12.30
CA ARG A 36 -24.10 -10.52 -12.00
C ARG A 36 -23.47 -9.55 -13.02
N TYR A 37 -23.76 -9.76 -14.30
CA TYR A 37 -23.27 -8.91 -15.39
C TYR A 37 -23.80 -7.47 -15.28
N TYR A 38 -25.11 -7.29 -15.08
CA TYR A 38 -25.70 -5.95 -14.98
C TYR A 38 -25.20 -5.18 -13.75
N LYS A 39 -24.81 -5.90 -12.71
CA LYS A 39 -24.27 -5.32 -11.47
C LYS A 39 -22.74 -5.19 -11.46
N ASN A 40 -22.03 -5.61 -12.51
CA ASN A 40 -20.55 -5.64 -12.57
C ASN A 40 -19.92 -6.27 -11.31
N GLU A 41 -20.52 -7.33 -10.79
CA GLU A 41 -20.07 -7.89 -9.52
C GLU A 41 -18.73 -8.62 -9.70
N LEU A 42 -17.65 -8.03 -9.17
CA LEU A 42 -16.64 -8.80 -8.45
C LEU A 42 -17.43 -9.67 -7.46
N THR A 43 -17.27 -11.00 -7.52
CA THR A 43 -17.97 -11.82 -6.53
C THR A 43 -17.47 -11.44 -5.14
N HIS A 44 -18.26 -11.64 -4.10
CA HIS A 44 -17.84 -11.36 -2.72
C HIS A 44 -16.46 -11.97 -2.41
N LYS A 45 -16.22 -13.19 -2.91
CA LYS A 45 -14.94 -13.89 -2.78
C LYS A 45 -13.78 -13.16 -3.44
N ASP A 46 -13.99 -12.52 -4.59
CA ASP A 46 -12.95 -11.76 -5.28
C ASP A 46 -12.60 -10.48 -4.50
N ILE A 47 -13.60 -9.82 -3.91
CA ILE A 47 -13.40 -8.63 -3.08
C ILE A 47 -12.67 -9.01 -1.78
N GLU A 48 -13.09 -10.09 -1.11
CA GLU A 48 -12.43 -10.59 0.09
C GLU A 48 -10.97 -10.97 -0.18
N PHE A 49 -10.72 -11.69 -1.28
CA PHE A 49 -9.36 -12.06 -1.67
C PHE A 49 -8.48 -10.84 -1.95
N LEU A 50 -9.00 -9.83 -2.66
CA LEU A 50 -8.28 -8.59 -2.91
C LEU A 50 -7.98 -7.85 -1.60
N LYS A 51 -8.97 -7.75 -0.71
CA LYS A 51 -8.81 -7.12 0.60
C LYS A 51 -7.72 -7.82 1.42
N GLU A 52 -7.78 -9.14 1.56
CA GLU A 52 -6.80 -9.93 2.30
C GLU A 52 -5.38 -9.74 1.72
N ASN A 53 -5.25 -9.75 0.39
CA ASN A 53 -3.97 -9.52 -0.28
C ASN A 53 -3.44 -8.09 -0.03
N PHE A 54 -4.31 -7.08 -0.06
CA PHE A 54 -3.93 -5.71 0.25
C PHE A 54 -3.53 -5.54 1.70
N ASP A 55 -4.29 -6.11 2.65
CA ASP A 55 -3.98 -6.07 4.08
C ASP A 55 -2.61 -6.71 4.35
N ILE A 56 -2.34 -7.90 3.80
CA ILE A 56 -1.03 -8.57 3.92
C ILE A 56 0.11 -7.71 3.34
N LYS A 57 -0.12 -7.06 2.18
CA LYS A 57 0.90 -6.20 1.57
C LYS A 57 1.15 -4.95 2.41
N LEU A 58 0.11 -4.35 2.97
CA LEU A 58 0.22 -3.19 3.85
C LEU A 58 0.98 -3.53 5.13
N GLU A 59 0.66 -4.67 5.77
CA GLU A 59 1.40 -5.16 6.95
C GLU A 59 2.89 -5.37 6.65
N LYS A 60 3.22 -5.95 5.48
CA LYS A 60 4.62 -6.13 5.07
C LYS A 60 5.35 -4.82 4.83
N VAL A 61 4.67 -3.84 4.22
CA VAL A 61 5.23 -2.50 4.02
C VAL A 61 5.47 -1.81 5.36
N GLU A 62 4.49 -1.87 6.28
CA GLU A 62 4.62 -1.31 7.63
C GLU A 62 5.79 -1.93 8.40
N ALA A 63 5.90 -3.26 8.39
CA ALA A 63 6.99 -3.98 9.05
C ALA A 63 8.36 -3.61 8.46
N SER A 64 8.47 -3.49 7.13
CA SER A 64 9.70 -3.08 6.46
C SER A 64 10.10 -1.66 6.85
N LEU A 65 9.16 -0.71 6.81
CA LEU A 65 9.42 0.67 7.17
C LEU A 65 9.81 0.82 8.64
N LYS A 66 9.16 0.07 9.54
CA LYS A 66 9.51 0.03 10.96
C LYS A 66 10.95 -0.46 11.17
N SER A 67 11.33 -1.55 10.50
CA SER A 67 12.70 -2.10 10.54
C SER A 67 13.74 -1.08 10.04
N ASP A 68 13.46 -0.39 8.93
CA ASP A 68 14.35 0.63 8.39
C ASP A 68 14.51 1.82 9.36
N ILE A 69 13.41 2.26 9.99
CA ILE A 69 13.43 3.32 11.02
C ILE A 69 14.27 2.89 12.23
N GLU A 70 14.05 1.69 12.75
CA GLU A 70 14.81 1.15 13.90
C GLU A 70 16.32 1.05 13.59
N LYS A 71 16.66 0.68 12.36
CA LYS A 71 18.06 0.63 11.89
C LYS A 71 18.68 2.03 11.81
N VAL A 72 17.96 3.01 11.27
CA VAL A 72 18.41 4.41 11.22
C VAL A 72 18.60 4.96 12.63
N GLU A 73 17.65 4.73 13.53
CA GLU A 73 17.72 5.17 14.93
C GLU A 73 18.93 4.55 15.66
N THR A 74 19.17 3.26 15.46
CA THR A 74 20.31 2.55 16.06
C THR A 74 21.64 3.12 15.58
N ASN A 75 21.77 3.37 14.27
CA ASN A 75 22.97 3.97 13.69
C ASN A 75 23.21 5.38 14.22
N LEU A 76 22.18 6.23 14.25
CA LEU A 76 22.30 7.59 14.79
C LEU A 76 22.69 7.59 16.28
N LYS A 77 22.12 6.68 17.09
CA LYS A 77 22.52 6.50 18.49
C LYS A 77 23.99 6.09 18.63
N ALA A 78 24.50 5.26 17.73
CA ALA A 78 25.91 4.86 17.74
C ALA A 78 26.82 6.04 17.35
N ASP A 79 26.45 6.80 16.32
CA ASP A 79 27.19 7.98 15.88
C ASP A 79 27.25 9.06 16.96
N ILE A 80 26.15 9.32 17.66
CA ILE A 80 26.10 10.26 18.79
C ILE A 80 27.07 9.82 19.90
N ARG A 81 27.03 8.55 20.33
CA ARG A 81 27.98 8.04 21.34
C ARG A 81 29.43 8.16 20.90
N ASN A 82 29.72 7.92 19.62
CA ASN A 82 31.06 8.08 19.08
C ASN A 82 31.51 9.55 19.10
N LEU A 83 30.61 10.49 18.81
CA LEU A 83 30.88 11.92 18.93
C LEU A 83 31.10 12.34 20.39
N ASP A 84 30.26 11.89 21.32
CA ASP A 84 30.43 12.16 22.75
C ASP A 84 31.81 11.70 23.26
N ASN A 85 32.24 10.50 22.88
CA ASN A 85 33.57 9.99 23.23
C ASN A 85 34.70 10.84 22.65
N LYS A 86 34.57 11.30 21.40
CA LYS A 86 35.54 12.21 20.77
C LYS A 86 35.57 13.56 21.50
N ILE A 87 34.43 14.11 21.87
CA ILE A 87 34.32 15.36 22.62
C ILE A 87 35.02 15.22 23.97
N ASN A 88 34.71 14.18 24.75
CA ASN A 88 35.34 13.90 26.03
C ASN A 88 36.87 13.77 25.91
N THR A 89 37.35 13.14 24.83
CA THR A 89 38.78 13.01 24.55
C THR A 89 39.43 14.37 24.27
N VAL A 90 38.79 15.21 23.46
CA VAL A 90 39.26 16.57 23.16
C VAL A 90 39.27 17.43 24.42
N GLU A 91 38.21 17.38 25.23
CA GLU A 91 38.10 18.12 26.48
C GLU A 91 39.23 17.75 27.46
N ASN A 92 39.45 16.46 27.69
CA ASN A 92 40.55 15.98 28.53
C ASN A 92 41.92 16.46 28.04
N ASN A 93 42.15 16.39 26.72
CA ASN A 93 43.41 16.87 26.14
C ASN A 93 43.59 18.39 26.30
N LEU A 94 42.53 19.17 26.19
CA LEU A 94 42.58 20.62 26.40
C LEU A 94 42.83 20.96 27.87
N ASN A 95 42.14 20.29 28.81
CA ASN A 95 42.35 20.46 30.24
C ASN A 95 43.83 20.20 30.61
N ASN A 96 44.39 19.07 30.15
CA ASN A 96 45.80 18.76 30.37
C ASN A 96 46.76 19.84 29.82
N LYS A 97 46.46 20.39 28.63
CA LYS A 97 47.28 21.47 28.05
C LYS A 97 47.18 22.77 28.85
N ILE A 98 45.99 23.11 29.34
CA ILE A 98 45.77 24.29 30.16
C ILE A 98 46.51 24.16 31.49
N ASP A 99 46.44 23.00 32.13
CA ASP A 99 47.13 22.75 33.40
C ASP A 99 48.65 22.85 33.22
N ASN A 100 49.19 22.27 32.14
CA ASN A 100 50.61 22.40 31.80
C ASN A 100 51.07 23.83 31.48
N ALA A 101 50.17 24.69 30.99
CA ALA A 101 50.51 26.08 30.68
C ALA A 101 50.44 27.01 31.91
N LYS A 102 49.76 26.59 32.98
CA LYS A 102 49.66 27.33 34.24
C LYS A 102 50.78 27.02 35.23
N ASN A 103 51.40 25.85 35.09
CA ASN A 103 52.55 25.40 35.89
C ASN A 103 53.87 25.89 35.29
#